data_AF-A0AAV0ZR68-F1
#
_entry.id   AF-A0AAV0ZR68-F1
#
_cell.length_a   1.000
_cell.length_b   1.000
_cell.length_c   1.000
_cell.angle_alpha   90.00
_cell.angle_beta   90.00
_cell.angle_gamma   90.00
#
_symmetry.space_group_name_H-M   'P 1'
#
loop_
_entity.id
_entity.type
_entity.pdbx_description
1 polymer ?
#
loop_
_entity_poly.entity_id
_entity_poly.type
_entity_poly.pdbx_seq_one_letter_code
_entity_poly.pdbx_strand_id
1 'polypeptide(L)'
;MIANEVVDLAKKKGKYCVLFKVDFEKAYDKVNWNFLRSLLKKTGFGEGWRKWMEFLFFSSKMSVLVNGSPTKKFVVERGLRQGDPLSPFLFVLVTQALSMLVSRAVDIGLYKGFDVKGK
;
A
#
# COMPACT_ATOMS: atom_id res chain seq x y z
N MET A 1 3.43 7.44 19.78
CA MET A 1 2.37 7.48 20.80
C MET A 1 1.71 6.12 20.95
N ILE A 2 0.97 5.61 19.95
CA ILE A 2 0.24 4.32 20.03
C ILE A 2 1.12 3.11 20.40
N ALA A 3 2.32 2.98 19.81
CA ALA A 3 3.23 1.87 20.13
C ALA A 3 3.60 1.82 21.62
N ASN A 4 3.91 2.98 22.22
CA ASN A 4 4.28 3.07 23.64
C ASN A 4 3.07 2.74 24.53
N GLU A 5 1.88 3.24 24.17
CA GLU A 5 0.64 2.95 24.89
C GLU A 5 0.32 1.44 24.91
N VAL A 6 0.51 0.74 23.79
CA VAL A 6 0.30 -0.72 23.71
C VAL A 6 1.31 -1.48 24.57
N VAL A 7 2.59 -1.07 24.55
CA VAL A 7 3.63 -1.68 25.40
C VAL A 7 3.33 -1.47 26.88
N ASP A 8 2.92 -0.27 27.27
CA ASP A 8 2.56 0.04 28.66
C ASP A 8 1.31 -0.73 29.10
N LEU A 9 0.32 -0.89 28.21
CA LEU A 9 -0.85 -1.72 28.48
C LEU A 9 -0.48 -3.20 28.67
N ALA A 10 0.41 -3.73 27.84
CA ALA A 10 0.89 -5.11 27.96
C ALA A 10 1.62 -5.35 29.29
N LYS A 11 2.49 -4.41 29.69
CA LYS A 11 3.14 -4.41 31.00
C LYS A 11 2.11 -4.38 32.14
N LYS A 12 1.13 -3.47 32.09
CA LYS A 12 0.06 -3.36 33.10
C LYS A 12 -0.79 -4.64 33.20
N LYS A 13 -1.10 -5.29 32.07
CA LYS A 13 -1.86 -6.56 32.02
C LYS A 13 -1.00 -7.79 32.35
N GLY A 14 0.31 -7.65 32.56
CA GLY A 14 1.23 -8.78 32.76
C GLY A 14 1.29 -9.75 31.57
N LYS A 15 0.99 -9.27 30.35
CA LYS A 15 0.94 -10.10 29.14
C LYS A 15 2.18 -9.87 28.29
N TYR A 16 2.79 -10.94 27.82
CA TYR A 16 3.82 -10.86 26.79
C TYR A 16 3.20 -10.42 25.46
N CYS A 17 3.85 -9.47 24.79
CA CYS A 17 3.47 -9.03 23.44
C CYS A 17 4.71 -8.79 22.59
N VAL A 18 4.57 -9.00 21.28
CA VAL A 18 5.56 -8.57 20.30
C VAL A 18 4.97 -7.39 19.52
N LEU A 19 5.70 -6.29 19.47
CA LEU A 19 5.36 -5.15 18.62
C LEU A 19 6.11 -5.26 17.30
N PHE A 20 5.36 -5.26 16.20
CA PHE A 20 5.91 -5.28 14.85
C PHE A 20 5.56 -3.98 14.13
N LYS A 21 6.56 -3.17 13.82
CA LYS A 21 6.41 -1.91 13.07
C LYS A 21 7.11 -2.06 11.73
N VAL A 22 6.35 -1.86 10.65
CA VAL A 22 6.83 -1.91 9.27
C VAL A 22 6.65 -0.55 8.65
N ASP A 23 7.59 -0.16 7.80
CA ASP A 23 7.50 1.03 6.98
C ASP A 23 7.63 0.66 5.49
N PHE A 24 7.00 1.45 4.63
CA PHE A 24 7.02 1.22 3.19
C PHE A 24 8.21 1.94 2.56
N GLU A 25 9.26 1.20 2.24
CA GLU A 25 10.39 1.75 1.50
C GLU A 25 9.94 2.18 0.09
N LYS A 26 10.03 3.48 -0.21
CA LYS A 26 9.60 4.07 -1.50
C LYS A 26 8.19 3.63 -1.89
N ALA A 27 7.25 3.87 -0.97
CA ALA A 27 5.87 3.38 -1.02
C ALA A 27 5.16 3.53 -2.37
N TYR A 28 5.35 4.68 -3.03
CA TYR A 28 4.76 4.95 -4.34
C TYR A 28 5.48 4.21 -5.45
N ASP A 29 6.82 4.24 -5.48
CA ASP A 29 7.64 3.67 -6.56
C ASP A 29 7.57 2.15 -6.65
N LYS A 30 7.21 1.47 -5.55
CA LYS A 30 7.19 0.00 -5.47
C LYS A 30 5.82 -0.64 -5.73
N VAL A 31 4.77 0.13 -5.99
CA VAL A 31 3.44 -0.42 -6.27
C VAL A 31 3.44 -1.27 -7.54
N ASN A 32 3.13 -2.56 -7.42
CA ASN A 32 3.05 -3.45 -8.57
C ASN A 32 1.75 -3.22 -9.37
N TRP A 33 1.88 -2.98 -10.68
CA TRP A 33 0.72 -2.68 -11.54
C TRP A 33 -0.19 -3.88 -11.80
N ASN A 34 0.34 -5.10 -11.90
CA ASN A 34 -0.49 -6.30 -12.07
C ASN A 34 -1.36 -6.55 -10.84
N PHE A 35 -0.79 -6.30 -9.65
CA PHE A 35 -1.55 -6.31 -8.40
C PHE A 35 -2.64 -5.24 -8.41
N LEU A 36 -2.30 -3.99 -8.74
CA LEU A 36 -3.27 -2.89 -8.75
C LEU A 36 -4.39 -3.13 -9.77
N ARG A 37 -4.08 -3.60 -10.99
CA ARG A 37 -5.08 -4.00 -12.00
C ARG A 37 -6.04 -5.06 -11.46
N SER A 38 -5.50 -6.09 -10.82
CA SER A 38 -6.29 -7.17 -10.23
C SER A 38 -7.16 -6.67 -9.08
N LEU A 39 -6.63 -5.78 -8.26
CA LEU A 39 -7.34 -5.16 -7.15
C LEU A 39 -8.54 -4.37 -7.66
N LEU A 40 -8.34 -3.46 -8.62
CA LEU A 40 -9.39 -2.64 -9.21
C LEU A 40 -10.51 -3.48 -9.84
N LYS A 41 -10.14 -4.59 -10.50
CA LYS A 41 -11.13 -5.54 -11.04
C LYS A 41 -11.93 -6.21 -9.93
N LYS A 42 -11.28 -6.65 -8.85
CA LYS A 42 -11.93 -7.34 -7.72
C LYS A 42 -12.79 -6.43 -6.85
N THR A 43 -12.45 -5.15 -6.75
CA THR A 43 -13.21 -4.16 -5.98
C THR A 43 -14.38 -3.55 -6.78
N GLY A 44 -14.65 -4.05 -7.99
CA GLY A 44 -15.84 -3.70 -8.76
C GLY A 44 -15.73 -2.42 -9.58
N PHE A 45 -14.53 -1.88 -9.80
CA PHE A 45 -14.38 -0.70 -10.66
C PHE A 45 -14.81 -1.02 -12.10
N GLY A 46 -15.67 -0.15 -12.63
CA GLY A 46 -16.20 -0.25 -13.99
C GLY A 46 -15.10 -0.27 -15.06
N GLU A 47 -15.42 -0.84 -16.22
CA GLU A 47 -14.46 -0.99 -17.31
C GLU A 47 -13.88 0.35 -17.79
N GLY A 48 -14.71 1.40 -17.88
CA GLY A 48 -14.25 2.75 -18.25
C GLY A 48 -13.15 3.26 -17.30
N TRP A 49 -13.35 3.12 -15.99
CA TRP A 49 -12.37 3.58 -15.00
C TRP A 49 -11.07 2.77 -15.07
N ARG A 50 -11.17 1.45 -15.24
CA ARG A 50 -9.99 0.58 -15.44
C ARG A 50 -9.23 0.94 -16.72
N LYS A 51 -9.93 1.27 -17.82
CA LYS A 51 -9.30 1.76 -19.06
C LYS A 51 -8.59 3.09 -18.85
N TRP A 52 -9.15 4.02 -18.09
CA TRP A 52 -8.44 5.27 -17.77
C TRP A 52 -7.15 5.01 -16.97
N MET A 53 -7.20 4.15 -15.96
CA MET A 53 -5.98 3.77 -15.23
C MET A 53 -4.93 3.11 -16.13
N GLU A 54 -5.38 2.30 -17.08
CA GLU A 54 -4.51 1.69 -18.10
C GLU A 54 -3.68 2.73 -18.85
N PHE A 55 -4.36 3.74 -19.41
CA PHE A 55 -3.73 4.78 -20.21
C PHE A 55 -2.88 5.74 -19.36
N LEU A 56 -3.33 6.08 -18.15
CA LEU A 56 -2.67 7.08 -17.31
C LEU A 56 -1.40 6.52 -16.64
N PHE A 57 -1.49 5.30 -16.11
CA PHE A 57 -0.41 4.73 -15.29
C PHE A 57 0.32 3.62 -16.03
N PHE A 58 -0.41 2.63 -16.54
CA PHE A 58 0.17 1.33 -16.86
C PHE A 58 0.81 1.20 -18.24
N SER A 59 0.64 2.18 -19.12
CA SER A 59 1.31 2.25 -20.43
C SER A 59 2.39 3.33 -20.49
N SER A 60 2.81 3.87 -19.35
CA SER A 60 3.65 5.06 -19.36
C SER A 60 5.14 4.80 -19.64
N LYS A 61 5.71 5.65 -20.49
CA LYS A 61 7.16 5.76 -20.71
C LYS A 61 7.66 7.04 -20.04
N MET A 62 8.86 6.98 -19.45
CA MET A 62 9.45 8.11 -18.73
C MET A 62 10.86 8.39 -19.24
N SER A 63 11.30 9.64 -19.11
CA SER A 63 12.68 10.07 -19.33
C SER A 63 13.11 10.89 -18.11
N VAL A 64 14.39 10.84 -17.77
CA VAL A 64 14.96 11.70 -16.73
C VAL A 64 15.45 12.98 -17.39
N LEU A 65 15.16 14.13 -16.80
CA LEU A 65 15.78 15.39 -17.25
C LEU A 65 17.13 15.55 -16.56
N VAL A 66 18.20 15.67 -17.33
CA VAL A 66 19.56 15.98 -16.86
C VAL A 66 19.93 17.36 -17.39
N ASN A 67 20.10 18.33 -16.50
CA ASN A 67 20.32 19.74 -16.87
C ASN A 67 19.26 20.28 -17.85
N GLY A 68 17.99 19.93 -17.61
CA GLY A 68 16.86 20.32 -18.47
C GLY A 68 16.74 19.52 -19.78
N SER A 69 17.73 18.70 -20.13
CA SER A 69 17.71 17.88 -21.34
C SER A 69 17.18 16.46 -21.05
N PRO A 70 16.20 15.95 -21.81
CA PRO A 70 15.65 14.62 -21.58
C PRO A 70 16.61 13.51 -22.00
N THR A 71 16.75 12.50 -21.16
CA THR A 71 17.43 11.24 -21.49
C THR A 71 16.55 10.35 -22.38
N LYS A 72 17.12 9.21 -22.83
CA LYS A 72 16.38 8.18 -23.56
C LYS A 72 15.18 7.71 -22.74
N LYS A 73 14.02 7.65 -23.39
CA LYS A 73 12.79 7.14 -22.78
C LYS A 73 12.96 5.66 -22.42
N PHE A 74 12.50 5.29 -21.24
CA PHE A 74 12.40 3.91 -20.75
C PHE A 74 10.96 3.60 -20.35
N VAL A 75 10.63 2.31 -20.31
CA VAL A 75 9.31 1.83 -19.87
C VAL A 75 9.31 1.78 -18.35
N VAL A 76 8.27 2.33 -17.74
CA VAL A 76 8.03 2.16 -16.29
C VAL A 76 7.21 0.88 -16.13
N GLU A 77 7.59 0.02 -15.18
CA GLU A 77 6.92 -1.28 -14.97
C GLU A 77 6.14 -1.35 -13.65
N ARG A 78 6.38 -0.38 -12.77
CA ARG A 78 5.76 -0.29 -11.44
C ARG A 78 5.76 1.14 -10.94
N GLY A 79 4.98 1.34 -9.90
CA GLY A 79 4.96 2.55 -9.11
C GLY A 79 3.86 3.54 -9.49
N LEU A 80 3.60 4.46 -8.59
CA LEU A 80 2.66 5.56 -8.74
C LEU A 80 3.45 6.87 -8.84
N ARG A 81 2.96 7.81 -9.65
CA ARG A 81 3.64 9.09 -9.86
C ARG A 81 3.46 9.98 -8.64
N GLN A 82 4.55 10.34 -7.97
CA GLN A 82 4.49 11.37 -6.93
C GLN A 82 4.09 12.72 -7.56
N GLY A 83 3.21 13.46 -6.88
CA GLY A 83 2.63 14.71 -7.39
C GLY A 83 1.43 14.52 -8.33
N ASP A 84 1.11 13.29 -8.74
CA ASP A 84 -0.14 13.00 -9.44
C ASP A 84 -1.31 12.95 -8.42
N PRO A 85 -2.39 13.71 -8.63
CA PRO A 85 -3.51 13.76 -7.69
C PRO A 85 -4.24 12.42 -7.49
N LEU A 86 -4.12 11.46 -8.41
CA LEU A 86 -4.74 10.14 -8.29
C LEU A 86 -3.86 9.13 -7.52
N SER A 87 -2.55 9.35 -7.47
CA SER A 87 -1.62 8.43 -6.80
C SER A 87 -1.95 8.18 -5.33
N PRO A 88 -2.31 9.19 -4.50
CA PRO A 88 -2.70 8.95 -3.11
C PRO A 88 -3.93 8.03 -3.00
N PHE A 89 -4.93 8.21 -3.86
CA PHE A 89 -6.14 7.37 -3.86
C PHE A 89 -5.82 5.91 -4.23
N LEU A 90 -5.05 5.71 -5.29
CA LEU A 90 -4.60 4.37 -5.69
C LEU A 90 -3.76 3.70 -4.59
N PHE A 91 -2.93 4.47 -3.89
CA PHE A 91 -2.15 3.96 -2.77
C PHE A 91 -3.03 3.54 -1.58
N VAL A 92 -4.09 4.30 -1.27
CA VAL A 92 -5.07 3.91 -0.24
C VAL A 92 -5.74 2.58 -0.55
N LEU A 93 -6.10 2.32 -1.82
CA LEU A 93 -6.66 1.03 -2.21
C LEU A 93 -5.66 -0.11 -1.94
N VAL A 94 -4.38 0.11 -2.26
CA VAL A 94 -3.31 -0.88 -2.01
C VAL A 94 -3.16 -1.15 -0.51
N THR A 95 -3.12 -0.11 0.33
CA THR A 95 -2.99 -0.28 1.78
C THR A 95 -4.24 -0.89 2.42
N GLN A 96 -5.43 -0.59 1.90
CA GLN A 96 -6.67 -1.25 2.31
C GLN A 96 -6.64 -2.75 1.99
N ALA A 97 -6.16 -3.13 0.80
CA ALA A 97 -5.98 -4.54 0.45
C ALA A 97 -4.99 -5.25 1.38
N LEU A 98 -3.89 -4.59 1.76
CA LEU A 98 -2.96 -5.12 2.75
C LEU A 98 -3.63 -5.29 4.12
N SER A 99 -4.40 -4.31 4.59
CA SER A 99 -5.15 -4.40 5.85
C SER A 99 -6.09 -5.60 5.85
N MET A 100 -6.83 -5.82 4.76
CA MET A 100 -7.69 -6.99 4.60
C MET A 100 -6.93 -8.32 4.62
N LEU A 101 -5.72 -8.38 4.04
CA LEU A 101 -4.86 -9.57 4.11
C LEU A 101 -4.39 -9.84 5.53
N VAL A 102 -4.03 -8.80 6.30
CA VAL A 102 -3.66 -8.93 7.71
C VAL A 102 -4.85 -9.40 8.55
N SER A 103 -6.04 -8.82 8.36
CA SER A 103 -7.26 -9.28 9.03
C SER A 103 -7.55 -10.75 8.71
N ARG A 104 -7.51 -11.14 7.43
CA ARG A 104 -7.71 -12.53 7.03
C ARG A 104 -6.69 -13.47 7.66
N ALA A 105 -5.43 -13.05 7.78
CA ALA A 105 -4.39 -13.84 8.44
C ALA A 105 -4.70 -14.08 9.93
N VAL A 106 -5.31 -13.09 10.61
CA VAL A 106 -5.83 -13.27 11.98
C VAL A 106 -7.02 -14.22 12.01
N ASP A 107 -7.97 -14.07 11.08
CA ASP A 107 -9.18 -14.90 11.03
C ASP A 107 -8.87 -16.39 10.82
N ILE A 108 -7.85 -16.72 10.02
CA ILE A 108 -7.40 -18.10 9.80
C ILE A 108 -6.39 -18.59 10.86
N GLY A 109 -6.10 -17.78 11.88
CA GLY A 109 -5.25 -18.16 13.01
C GLY A 109 -3.74 -18.13 12.77
N LEU A 110 -3.24 -17.48 11.70
CA LEU A 110 -1.79 -17.30 11.49
C LEU A 110 -1.17 -16.39 12.55
N TYR A 111 -1.92 -15.41 13.03
CA TYR A 111 -1.50 -14.49 14.07
C TYR A 111 -2.62 -14.25 15.08
N LYS A 112 -2.25 -14.08 16.35
CA LYS A 112 -3.17 -13.63 17.40
C LYS A 112 -2.93 -12.15 17.66
N GLY A 113 -3.93 -11.32 17.37
CA GLY A 113 -3.89 -9.90 17.69
C GLY A 113 -3.77 -9.64 19.20
N PHE A 114 -3.14 -8.53 19.58
CA PHE A 114 -3.11 -8.09 20.97
C PHE A 114 -4.39 -7.30 21.29
N ASP A 115 -5.13 -7.70 22.32
CA ASP A 115 -6.39 -7.06 22.69
C ASP A 115 -6.16 -5.77 23.49
N VAL A 116 -6.35 -4.64 22.79
CA VAL A 116 -6.21 -3.29 23.34
C VAL A 116 -7.51 -2.82 24.01
N LYS A 117 -8.63 -3.55 23.88
CA LYS A 117 -9.87 -3.14 24.54
C LYS A 117 -9.71 -3.33 26.06
N GLY A 118 -10.07 -2.27 26.79
CA GLY A 118 -10.16 -2.29 28.24
C GLY A 118 -11.45 -2.98 28.67
N LYS A 119 -11.38 -4.29 28.90
CA LYS A 119 -12.09 -4.99 29.97
C LYS A 119 -11.11 -5.94 30.64
#